data_AF-A0A6G3U7Q0-F1
#
_entry.id   AF-A0A6G3U7Q0-F1
#
_cell.length_a   1.000
_cell.length_b   1.000
_cell.length_c   1.000
_cell.angle_alpha   90.00
_cell.angle_beta   90.00
_cell.angle_gamma   90.00
#
_symmetry.space_group_name_H-M   'P 1'
#
loop_
_entity.id
_entity.type
_entity.pdbx_description
1 polymer ?
#
loop_
_entity_poly.entity_id
_entity_poly.type
_entity_poly.pdbx_seq_one_letter_code
_entity_poly.pdbx_strand_id
1 'polypeptide(L)'
;MRVIMGLGIFLACGVGALIALAGVAAMALPGRPEPWARHLLRRAAAATAWAAAAVYSLGFFAVLSSEQAFGDGADSIPAPACRDGFSPEEKQGLSHHRSSYLPLRFDCVRDDGTVYSSDSAYVWMNWTAASLALTTAVLAIGAGHASELRARKAEAAP
;
A
#
# COMPACT_ATOMS: atom_id res chain seq x y z
N MET A 1 -8.38 -18.87 7.54
CA MET A 1 -8.06 -18.26 6.23
C MET A 1 -7.42 -16.87 6.34
N ARG A 2 -8.06 -15.89 7.01
CA ARG A 2 -7.53 -14.51 7.19
C ARG A 2 -6.12 -14.43 7.80
N VAL A 3 -5.83 -15.26 8.82
CA VAL A 3 -4.52 -15.30 9.50
C VAL A 3 -3.41 -15.86 8.60
N ILE A 4 -3.72 -16.86 7.78
CA ILE A 4 -2.75 -17.50 6.87
C ILE A 4 -2.38 -16.55 5.73
N MET A 5 -3.37 -15.81 5.21
CA MET A 5 -3.15 -14.75 4.22
C MET A 5 -2.32 -13.60 4.79
N GLY A 6 -2.62 -13.16 6.03
CA GLY A 6 -1.85 -12.14 6.72
C GLY A 6 -0.40 -12.55 6.97
N LEU A 7 -0.18 -13.80 7.38
CA LEU A 7 1.16 -14.37 7.56
C LEU A 7 1.93 -14.45 6.23
N GLY A 8 1.26 -14.86 5.14
CA GLY A 8 1.86 -14.93 3.82
C GLY A 8 2.33 -13.56 3.30
N ILE A 9 1.51 -12.53 3.47
CA ILE A 9 1.85 -11.15 3.12
C ILE A 9 2.99 -10.62 3.99
N PHE A 10 2.96 -10.90 5.30
CA PHE A 10 4.03 -10.51 6.22
C PHE A 10 5.38 -11.15 5.85
N LEU A 11 5.37 -12.45 5.54
CA LEU A 11 6.57 -13.16 5.09
C LEU A 11 7.08 -12.63 3.74
N ALA A 12 6.20 -12.37 2.79
CA ALA A 12 6.58 -11.79 1.50
C ALA A 12 7.21 -10.39 1.65
N CYS A 13 6.63 -9.53 2.51
CA CYS A 13 7.18 -8.22 2.84
C CYS A 13 8.52 -8.34 3.57
N GLY A 14 8.62 -9.26 4.54
CA GLY A 14 9.85 -9.53 5.28
C GLY A 14 10.98 -10.00 4.37
N VAL A 15 10.70 -10.91 3.45
CA VAL A 15 11.66 -11.38 2.43
C VAL A 15 12.07 -10.22 1.51
N GLY A 16 11.12 -9.40 1.05
CA GLY A 16 11.44 -8.21 0.24
C GLY A 16 12.32 -7.20 0.98
N ALA A 17 12.04 -6.94 2.26
CA ALA A 17 12.85 -6.08 3.11
C ALA A 17 14.25 -6.64 3.33
N LEU A 18 14.39 -7.95 3.55
CA LEU A 18 15.67 -8.64 3.69
C LEU A 18 16.48 -8.61 2.38
N ILE A 19 15.85 -8.77 1.22
CA ILE A 19 16.52 -8.65 -0.08
C ILE A 19 17.01 -7.20 -0.30
N ALA A 20 16.20 -6.21 0.07
CA ALA A 20 16.60 -4.81 -0.01
C ALA A 20 17.75 -4.49 0.97
N LEU A 21 17.66 -4.94 2.23
CA LEU A 21 18.71 -4.81 3.25
C LEU A 21 20.00 -5.50 2.83
N ALA A 22 19.93 -6.73 2.31
CA ALA A 22 21.08 -7.45 1.77
C ALA A 22 21.66 -6.71 0.55
N GLY A 23 20.80 -6.14 -0.29
CA GLY A 23 21.18 -5.26 -1.39
C GLY A 23 21.94 -4.02 -0.92
N VAL A 24 21.54 -3.43 0.21
CA VAL A 24 22.21 -2.28 0.85
C VAL A 24 23.50 -2.70 1.58
N ALA A 25 23.50 -3.82 2.31
CA ALA A 25 24.67 -4.34 3.01
C ALA A 25 25.77 -4.77 2.03
N ALA A 26 25.38 -5.34 0.89
CA ALA A 26 26.29 -5.66 -0.22
C ALA A 26 26.99 -4.42 -0.82
N MET A 27 26.54 -3.20 -0.49
CA MET A 27 27.11 -1.92 -0.91
C MET A 27 28.27 -1.46 -0.04
N ALA A 28 28.33 -1.95 1.20
CA ALA A 28 29.43 -1.68 2.10
C ALA A 28 30.71 -2.44 1.67
N LEU A 29 30.60 -3.36 0.71
CA LEU A 29 31.72 -4.11 0.16
C LEU A 29 32.42 -3.33 -0.97
N PRO A 30 33.72 -3.03 -0.85
CA PRO A 30 34.48 -2.33 -1.89
C PRO A 30 34.68 -3.21 -3.15
N GLY A 31 34.72 -2.58 -4.33
CA GLY A 31 35.18 -3.23 -5.58
C GLY A 31 34.16 -3.44 -6.71
N ARG A 32 32.95 -2.84 -6.67
CA ARG A 32 31.95 -3.04 -7.74
C ARG A 32 32.14 -2.11 -8.95
N PRO A 33 32.05 -2.63 -10.20
CA PRO A 33 32.17 -1.82 -11.41
C PRO A 33 30.98 -0.86 -11.59
N GLU A 34 31.24 0.41 -11.93
CA GLU A 34 30.21 1.35 -12.42
C GLU A 34 29.50 0.75 -13.66
N PRO A 35 28.18 0.96 -13.87
CA PRO A 35 27.26 1.93 -13.26
C PRO A 35 26.23 1.28 -12.31
N TRP A 36 26.70 0.51 -11.32
CA TRP A 36 25.84 -0.28 -10.43
C TRP A 36 24.82 0.54 -9.61
N ALA A 37 25.18 1.77 -9.17
CA ALA A 37 24.30 2.61 -8.34
C ALA A 37 22.98 2.99 -9.03
N ARG A 38 22.99 3.19 -10.36
CA ARG A 38 21.76 3.47 -11.12
C ARG A 38 20.85 2.26 -11.23
N HIS A 39 21.43 1.09 -11.48
CA HIS A 39 20.68 -0.15 -11.53
C HIS A 39 20.02 -0.43 -10.18
N LEU A 40 20.69 -0.10 -9.08
CA LEU A 40 20.10 -0.19 -7.76
C LEU A 40 18.93 0.78 -7.57
N LEU A 41 19.10 2.07 -7.88
CA LEU A 41 18.02 3.05 -7.75
C LEU A 41 16.78 2.64 -8.56
N ARG A 42 16.96 2.14 -9.78
CA ARG A 42 15.87 1.61 -10.61
C ARG A 42 15.21 0.37 -10.01
N ARG A 43 15.99 -0.58 -9.49
CA ARG A 43 15.46 -1.78 -8.83
C ARG A 43 14.71 -1.44 -7.54
N ALA A 44 15.23 -0.51 -6.75
CA ALA A 44 14.57 -0.03 -5.54
C ALA A 44 13.28 0.73 -5.86
N ALA A 45 13.28 1.57 -6.91
CA ALA A 45 12.07 2.24 -7.40
C ALA A 45 11.02 1.21 -7.84
N ALA A 46 11.41 0.20 -8.62
CA ALA A 46 10.49 -0.86 -9.04
C ALA A 46 9.94 -1.66 -7.84
N ALA A 47 10.77 -2.01 -6.86
CA ALA A 47 10.34 -2.74 -5.67
C ALA A 47 9.34 -1.94 -4.83
N THR A 48 9.61 -0.66 -4.59
CA THR A 48 8.69 0.23 -3.86
C THR A 48 7.39 0.46 -4.63
N ALA A 49 7.45 0.55 -5.96
CA ALA A 49 6.26 0.68 -6.80
C ALA A 49 5.35 -0.55 -6.70
N TRP A 50 5.94 -1.75 -6.79
CA TRP A 50 5.19 -2.99 -6.64
C TRP A 50 4.60 -3.15 -5.24
N ALA A 51 5.34 -2.78 -4.20
CA ALA A 51 4.85 -2.79 -2.84
C ALA A 51 3.67 -1.81 -2.66
N ALA A 52 3.76 -0.59 -3.21
CA ALA A 52 2.66 0.38 -3.19
C ALA A 52 1.41 -0.18 -3.88
N ALA A 53 1.59 -0.72 -5.09
CA ALA A 53 0.50 -1.31 -5.87
C ALA A 53 -0.15 -2.51 -5.14
N ALA A 54 0.64 -3.36 -4.48
CA ALA A 54 0.14 -4.51 -3.74
C ALA A 54 -0.69 -4.09 -2.51
N VAL A 55 -0.19 -3.15 -1.70
CA VAL A 55 -0.91 -2.66 -0.51
C VAL A 55 -2.20 -1.93 -0.93
N TYR A 56 -2.13 -1.08 -1.95
CA TYR A 56 -3.30 -0.38 -2.46
C TYR A 56 -4.33 -1.36 -3.02
N SER A 57 -3.91 -2.35 -3.81
CA SER A 57 -4.81 -3.36 -4.39
C SER A 57 -5.49 -4.20 -3.31
N LEU A 58 -4.78 -4.52 -2.22
CA LEU A 58 -5.35 -5.24 -1.08
C LEU A 58 -6.46 -4.43 -0.40
N GLY A 59 -6.22 -3.15 -0.12
CA GLY A 59 -7.23 -2.28 0.48
C GLY A 59 -8.39 -1.97 -0.48
N PHE A 60 -8.10 -1.77 -1.77
CA PHE A 60 -9.12 -1.61 -2.82
C PHE A 60 -10.03 -2.84 -2.91
N PHE A 61 -9.44 -4.04 -2.90
CA PHE A 61 -10.19 -5.29 -2.89
C PHE A 61 -11.04 -5.42 -1.63
N ALA A 62 -10.54 -5.02 -0.46
CA ALA A 62 -11.31 -5.03 0.78
C ALA A 62 -12.54 -4.11 0.72
N VAL A 63 -12.39 -2.88 0.20
CA VAL A 63 -13.53 -1.96 -0.03
C VAL A 63 -14.52 -2.58 -1.01
N LEU A 64 -14.04 -3.09 -2.16
CA LEU A 64 -14.91 -3.68 -3.18
C LEU A 64 -15.64 -4.92 -2.66
N SER A 65 -14.98 -5.79 -1.89
CA SER A 65 -15.63 -6.95 -1.28
C SER A 65 -16.71 -6.57 -0.28
N SER A 66 -16.53 -5.45 0.45
CA SER A 66 -17.52 -4.94 1.40
C SER A 66 -18.72 -4.35 0.68
N GLU A 67 -18.48 -3.65 -0.43
CA GLU A 67 -19.52 -3.17 -1.35
C GLU A 67 -20.34 -4.32 -1.94
N GLN A 68 -19.69 -5.38 -2.43
CA GLN A 68 -20.40 -6.52 -3.01
C GLN A 68 -21.16 -7.33 -1.96
N ALA A 69 -20.70 -7.37 -0.71
CA ALA A 69 -21.40 -8.03 0.37
C ALA A 69 -22.66 -7.27 0.82
N PHE A 70 -22.82 -6.00 0.45
CA PHE A 70 -24.03 -5.25 0.74
C PHE A 70 -25.17 -5.69 -0.17
N GLY A 71 -26.29 -6.11 0.42
CA GLY A 71 -27.48 -6.56 -0.32
C GLY A 71 -27.34 -7.93 -1.00
N ASP A 72 -26.25 -8.66 -0.76
CA ASP A 72 -26.05 -10.02 -1.26
C ASP A 72 -26.46 -11.06 -0.20
N GLY A 73 -27.68 -11.58 -0.28
CA GLY A 73 -28.22 -12.60 0.62
C GLY A 73 -29.15 -12.07 1.71
N ALA A 74 -29.55 -12.97 2.62
CA ALA A 74 -30.33 -12.62 3.80
C ALA A 74 -29.39 -12.08 4.89
N ASP A 75 -29.80 -10.99 5.57
CA ASP A 75 -29.02 -10.33 6.63
C ASP A 75 -27.74 -9.63 6.13
N SER A 76 -27.79 -9.08 4.91
CA SER A 76 -26.67 -8.36 4.27
C SER A 76 -26.88 -6.84 4.23
N ILE A 77 -27.96 -6.39 4.88
CA ILE A 77 -28.30 -4.99 5.12
C ILE A 77 -28.61 -4.88 6.63
N PRO A 78 -27.73 -4.23 7.42
CA PRO A 78 -26.53 -3.50 7.01
C PRO A 78 -25.41 -4.42 6.48
N ALA A 79 -24.46 -3.86 5.71
CA ALA A 79 -23.32 -4.62 5.20
C ALA A 79 -22.61 -5.39 6.33
N PRO A 80 -22.16 -6.64 6.12
CA PRO A 80 -21.47 -7.42 7.16
C PRO A 80 -20.28 -6.67 7.79
N ALA A 81 -19.55 -5.88 6.99
CA ALA A 81 -18.44 -5.05 7.46
C ALA A 81 -18.85 -3.96 8.48
N CYS A 82 -20.10 -3.50 8.46
CA CYS A 82 -20.62 -2.50 9.40
C CYS A 82 -21.27 -3.12 10.65
N ARG A 83 -21.64 -4.40 10.58
CA ARG A 83 -22.29 -5.14 11.66
C ARG A 83 -21.28 -5.96 12.49
N ASP A 84 -20.33 -6.60 11.83
CA ASP A 84 -19.44 -7.56 12.46
C ASP A 84 -18.28 -6.83 13.17
N GLY A 85 -17.96 -7.23 14.40
CA GLY A 85 -16.85 -6.62 15.16
C GLY A 85 -17.17 -5.33 15.94
N PHE A 86 -18.36 -4.77 15.77
CA PHE A 86 -18.84 -3.58 16.51
C PHE A 86 -19.70 -3.96 17.73
N SER A 87 -19.84 -3.06 18.70
CA SER A 87 -20.70 -3.23 19.87
C SER A 87 -22.19 -3.20 19.48
N PRO A 88 -23.11 -3.75 20.29
CA PRO A 88 -24.54 -3.63 20.04
C PRO A 88 -25.03 -2.17 19.94
N GLU A 89 -24.44 -1.25 20.72
CA GLU A 89 -24.79 0.19 20.65
C GLU A 89 -24.33 0.83 19.33
N GLU A 90 -23.15 0.47 18.82
CA GLU A 90 -22.60 0.96 17.54
C GLU A 90 -23.42 0.48 16.33
N LYS A 91 -24.08 -0.68 16.45
CA LYS A 91 -24.95 -1.24 15.42
C LYS A 91 -26.33 -0.58 15.37
N GLN A 92 -26.77 0.05 16.44
CA GLN A 92 -28.09 0.68 16.48
C GLN A 92 -28.14 1.90 15.57
N GLY A 93 -29.18 1.99 14.76
CA GLY A 93 -29.38 3.12 13.84
C GLY A 93 -28.47 3.10 12.61
N LEU A 94 -27.86 1.96 12.26
CA LEU A 94 -27.13 1.82 11.00
C LEU A 94 -28.05 2.07 9.81
N SER A 95 -27.73 3.07 9.00
CA SER A 95 -28.59 3.53 7.91
C SER A 95 -28.10 3.04 6.54
N HIS A 96 -26.85 3.36 6.20
CA HIS A 96 -26.22 3.04 4.93
C HIS A 96 -24.69 3.03 5.08
N HIS A 97 -24.00 2.55 4.04
CA HIS A 97 -22.55 2.65 3.94
C HIS A 97 -22.13 3.72 2.93
N ARG A 98 -20.87 4.12 3.00
CA ARG A 98 -20.21 5.01 2.05
C ARG A 98 -18.82 4.46 1.75
N SER A 99 -18.60 4.00 0.52
CA SER A 99 -17.24 3.74 0.05
C SER A 99 -16.52 5.00 -0.40
N SER A 100 -15.21 4.96 -0.28
CA SER A 100 -14.27 5.84 -0.94
C SER A 100 -13.11 5.01 -1.45
N TYR A 101 -12.68 5.24 -2.69
CA TYR A 101 -11.53 4.55 -3.27
C TYR A 101 -10.25 5.39 -3.18
N LEU A 102 -10.36 6.69 -2.91
CA LEU A 102 -9.22 7.57 -2.70
C LEU A 102 -9.57 8.71 -1.71
N PRO A 103 -9.13 8.64 -0.44
CA PRO A 103 -8.45 7.50 0.18
C PRO A 103 -9.37 6.28 0.29
N LEU A 104 -8.79 5.08 0.36
CA LEU A 104 -9.51 3.82 0.56
C LEU A 104 -10.26 3.86 1.89
N ARG A 105 -11.59 3.75 1.87
CA ARG A 105 -12.44 3.65 3.06
C ARG A 105 -13.73 2.92 2.73
N PHE A 106 -14.27 2.26 3.75
CA PHE A 106 -15.64 1.78 3.77
C PHE A 106 -16.24 2.26 5.09
N ASP A 107 -17.00 3.35 5.01
CA ASP A 107 -17.54 4.05 6.16
C ASP A 107 -18.99 3.63 6.40
N CYS A 108 -19.35 3.44 7.65
CA CYS A 108 -20.68 3.07 8.09
C CYS A 108 -21.37 4.31 8.67
N VAL A 109 -22.57 4.62 8.19
CA VAL A 109 -23.30 5.84 8.53
C VAL A 109 -24.52 5.51 9.36
N ARG A 110 -24.71 6.24 10.46
CA ARG A 110 -25.83 6.08 11.37
C ARG A 110 -26.94 7.10 11.08
N ASP A 111 -28.16 6.82 11.56
CA ASP A 111 -29.35 7.66 11.40
C ASP A 111 -29.18 9.08 11.97
N ASP A 112 -28.33 9.24 12.98
CA ASP A 112 -27.98 10.54 13.55
C ASP A 112 -26.88 11.30 12.77
N GLY A 113 -26.42 10.73 11.66
CA GLY A 113 -25.39 11.29 10.80
C GLY A 113 -23.95 11.03 11.25
N THR A 114 -23.74 10.28 12.35
CA THR A 114 -22.40 9.87 12.75
C THR A 114 -21.83 8.85 11.77
N VAL A 115 -20.51 8.90 11.59
CA VAL A 115 -19.78 8.06 10.63
C VAL A 115 -18.63 7.37 11.33
N TYR A 116 -18.52 6.06 11.15
CA TYR A 116 -17.41 5.26 11.66
C TYR A 116 -16.77 4.44 10.53
N SER A 117 -15.45 4.25 10.59
CA SER A 117 -14.76 3.37 9.64
C SER A 117 -15.08 1.92 9.97
N SER A 118 -15.44 1.12 8.96
CA SER A 118 -15.69 -0.32 9.16
C SER A 118 -14.43 -1.08 9.56
N ASP A 119 -13.25 -0.58 9.18
CA ASP A 119 -11.97 -1.17 9.51
C ASP A 119 -10.91 -0.06 9.70
N SER A 120 -10.15 -0.15 10.78
CA SER A 120 -9.01 0.76 11.02
C SER A 120 -7.83 0.45 10.09
N ALA A 121 -7.80 -0.73 9.47
CA ALA A 121 -6.75 -1.16 8.55
C ALA A 121 -6.58 -0.22 7.35
N TYR A 122 -7.66 0.41 6.91
CA TYR A 122 -7.62 1.39 5.83
C TYR A 122 -6.66 2.55 6.12
N VAL A 123 -6.52 2.97 7.38
CA VAL A 123 -5.62 4.06 7.76
C VAL A 123 -4.17 3.71 7.44
N TRP A 124 -3.67 2.57 7.93
CA TRP A 124 -2.28 2.20 7.68
C TRP A 124 -2.04 1.83 6.21
N MET A 125 -3.03 1.22 5.54
CA MET A 125 -2.93 0.88 4.12
C MET A 125 -2.77 2.12 3.24
N ASN A 126 -3.58 3.16 3.47
CA ASN A 126 -3.47 4.43 2.73
C ASN A 126 -2.11 5.09 2.96
N TRP A 127 -1.68 5.21 4.23
CA TRP A 127 -0.39 5.82 4.55
C TRP A 127 0.79 5.03 4.01
N THR A 128 0.74 3.70 4.06
CA THR A 128 1.79 2.82 3.54
C THR A 128 1.88 2.92 2.02
N ALA A 129 0.75 2.82 1.32
CA ALA A 129 0.71 2.97 -0.13
C ALA A 129 1.22 4.36 -0.57
N ALA A 130 0.79 5.42 0.10
CA ALA A 130 1.24 6.80 -0.19
C ALA A 130 2.74 6.97 0.05
N SER A 131 3.27 6.45 1.16
CA SER A 131 4.70 6.55 1.50
C SER A 131 5.57 5.76 0.53
N LEU A 132 5.14 4.57 0.14
CA LEU A 132 5.83 3.75 -0.86
C LEU A 132 5.82 4.42 -2.24
N ALA A 133 4.67 4.97 -2.67
CA ALA A 133 4.56 5.71 -3.92
C ALA A 133 5.46 6.96 -3.94
N LEU A 134 5.53 7.70 -2.83
CA LEU A 134 6.45 8.83 -2.68
C LEU A 134 7.91 8.38 -2.76
N THR A 135 8.26 7.27 -2.10
CA THR A 135 9.61 6.70 -2.15
C THR A 135 9.98 6.28 -3.57
N THR A 136 9.06 5.65 -4.30
CA THR A 136 9.24 5.33 -5.73
C THR A 136 9.55 6.59 -6.54
N ALA A 137 8.78 7.67 -6.34
CA ALA A 137 8.98 8.92 -7.06
C ALA A 137 10.37 9.50 -6.79
N VAL A 138 10.79 9.56 -5.52
CA VAL A 138 12.13 10.05 -5.14
C VAL A 138 13.24 9.20 -5.77
N LEU A 139 13.12 7.88 -5.73
CA LEU A 139 14.12 6.97 -6.31
C LEU A 139 14.19 7.08 -7.84
N ALA A 140 13.04 7.20 -8.51
CA ALA A 140 12.98 7.38 -9.96
C ALA A 140 13.59 8.72 -10.40
N ILE A 141 13.25 9.81 -9.71
CA ILE A 141 13.82 11.15 -9.94
C ILE A 141 15.34 11.12 -9.70
N GLY A 142 15.79 10.52 -8.61
CA GLY A 142 17.22 10.37 -8.31
C GLY A 142 17.97 9.59 -9.38
N ALA A 143 17.38 8.50 -9.91
CA ALA A 143 17.95 7.75 -11.03
C ALA A 143 18.03 8.59 -12.32
N GLY A 144 17.03 9.44 -12.56
CA GLY A 144 16.97 10.38 -13.68
C GLY A 144 18.05 11.46 -13.59
N HIS A 145 18.18 12.13 -12.44
CA HIS A 145 19.23 13.13 -12.23
C HIS A 145 20.63 12.54 -12.31
N ALA A 146 20.84 11.35 -11.73
CA ALA A 146 22.10 10.64 -11.90
C ALA A 146 22.39 10.35 -13.39
N SER A 147 21.35 10.11 -14.20
CA SER A 147 21.43 9.92 -15.65
C SER A 147 21.96 11.11 -16.40
N GLU A 148 21.32 12.25 -16.17
CA GLU A 148 21.65 13.52 -16.77
C GLU A 148 23.05 13.99 -16.38
N LEU A 149 23.41 13.89 -15.09
CA LEU A 149 24.72 14.33 -14.60
C LEU A 149 25.89 13.60 -15.27
N ARG A 150 25.80 12.29 -15.53
CA ARG A 150 26.90 11.63 -16.27
C ARG A 150 26.89 11.96 -17.75
N ALA A 151 25.72 12.17 -18.37
CA ALA A 151 25.67 12.57 -19.78
C ALA A 151 26.40 13.90 -19.97
N ARG A 152 26.13 14.87 -19.10
CA ARG A 152 26.83 16.17 -19.06
C ARG A 152 28.35 16.02 -18.83
N LYS A 153 28.78 15.11 -17.95
CA LYS A 153 30.21 14.85 -17.73
C LYS A 153 30.90 14.18 -18.91
N ALA A 154 30.21 13.30 -19.63
CA ALA A 154 30.76 12.63 -20.81
C ALA A 154 30.90 13.61 -21.98
N GLU A 155 29.97 14.54 -22.13
CA GLU A 155 30.04 15.62 -23.13
C GLU A 155 31.15 16.64 -22.83
N ALA A 156 31.47 16.84 -21.54
CA ALA A 156 32.55 17.73 -21.10
C ALA A 156 33.94 17.06 -21.06
N ALA A 157 34.05 15.77 -21.39
CA ALA A 157 35.34 15.07 -21.44
C ALA A 157 36.06 15.38 -22.78
N PRO A 158 37.35 15.78 -22.75
CA PRO A 158 38.12 16.15 -23.95
C PRO A 158 38.48 14.96 -24.85
#